data_AF-U1MMZ2-F1
#
_entry.id   AF-U1MMZ2-F1
#
_cell.length_a   1.000
_cell.length_b   1.000
_cell.length_c   1.000
_cell.angle_alpha   90.00
_cell.angle_beta   90.00
_cell.angle_gamma   90.00
#
_symmetry.space_group_name_H-M   'P 1'
#
loop_
_entity.id
_entity.type
_entity.pdbx_description
1 polymer ?
#
loop_
_entity_poly.entity_id
_entity_poly.type
_entity_poly.pdbx_seq_one_letter_code
_entity_poly.pdbx_strand_id
1 'polypeptide(L)'
;MNHVPDAAVDAIDEFGKSRLFGNPKQVNEQLRDDLSIRIRLIENMSTPRDNMSVDMNEESRHKQTHWSQKSNDYSVHCRYETVHTHAPQTLRDRGSFMTTIVDAIDSRLQSWGIDPPEAYTHTHTVDGTHWYEGQLEPR
;
A
#
# COMPACT_ATOMS: atom_id res chain seq x y z
N MET A 1 -23.24 13.13 4.63
CA MET A 1 -22.89 11.77 4.14
C MET A 1 -21.82 11.94 3.10
N ASN A 2 -20.58 11.63 3.44
CA ASN A 2 -19.47 11.64 2.50
C ASN A 2 -19.38 10.20 1.97
N HIS A 3 -19.91 9.98 0.77
CA HIS A 3 -19.95 8.64 0.18
C HIS A 3 -18.64 8.38 -0.55
N VAL A 4 -17.89 7.37 -0.11
CA VAL A 4 -16.85 6.77 -0.93
C VAL A 4 -17.57 5.95 -2.00
N PRO A 5 -17.27 6.14 -3.30
CA PRO A 5 -17.99 5.41 -4.34
C PRO A 5 -17.84 3.90 -4.12
N ASP A 6 -18.94 3.17 -4.30
CA ASP A 6 -18.98 1.72 -4.11
C ASP A 6 -17.91 0.99 -4.95
N ALA A 7 -17.57 1.53 -6.14
CA ALA A 7 -16.49 1.02 -6.99
C ALA A 7 -15.12 1.00 -6.28
N ALA A 8 -14.80 2.05 -5.51
CA ALA A 8 -13.54 2.10 -4.77
C ALA A 8 -13.53 1.12 -3.59
N VAL A 9 -14.66 0.98 -2.91
CA VAL A 9 -14.79 0.00 -1.81
C VAL A 9 -14.67 -1.43 -2.35
N ASP A 10 -15.33 -1.71 -3.48
CA ASP A 10 -15.27 -3.00 -4.17
C ASP A 10 -13.85 -3.32 -4.64
N ALA A 11 -13.13 -2.36 -5.24
CA ALA A 11 -11.77 -2.60 -5.68
C ALA A 11 -10.79 -2.86 -4.53
N ILE A 12 -10.98 -2.21 -3.36
CA ILE A 12 -10.18 -2.49 -2.15
C ILE A 12 -10.53 -3.87 -1.60
N ASP A 13 -11.80 -4.24 -1.63
CA ASP A 13 -12.25 -5.58 -1.26
C ASP A 13 -11.65 -6.66 -2.17
N GLU A 14 -11.66 -6.43 -3.48
CA GLU A 14 -11.03 -7.28 -4.48
C GLU A 14 -9.52 -7.36 -4.24
N PHE A 15 -8.86 -6.25 -3.94
CA PHE A 15 -7.43 -6.22 -3.61
C PHE A 15 -7.09 -7.06 -2.39
N GLY A 16 -7.84 -6.89 -1.30
CA GLY A 16 -7.66 -7.66 -0.07
C GLY A 16 -7.84 -9.16 -0.32
N LYS A 17 -8.89 -9.54 -1.06
CA LYS A 17 -9.12 -10.93 -1.51
C LYS A 17 -7.96 -11.44 -2.35
N SER A 18 -7.56 -10.71 -3.39
CA SER A 18 -6.46 -11.07 -4.30
C SER A 18 -5.13 -11.26 -3.58
N ARG A 19 -4.87 -10.49 -2.51
CA ARG A 19 -3.70 -10.65 -1.64
C ARG A 19 -3.71 -11.99 -0.91
N LEU A 20 -4.86 -12.45 -0.41
CA LEU A 20 -5.01 -13.77 0.22
C LEU A 20 -4.72 -14.92 -0.76
N PHE A 21 -4.98 -14.71 -2.05
CA PHE A 21 -4.68 -15.68 -3.11
C PHE A 21 -3.25 -15.56 -3.68
N GLY A 22 -2.43 -14.63 -3.18
CA GLY A 22 -1.04 -14.45 -3.61
C GLY A 22 -0.88 -13.77 -4.98
N ASN A 23 -1.95 -13.22 -5.55
CA ASN A 23 -1.90 -12.42 -6.78
C ASN A 23 -2.59 -11.06 -6.56
N PRO A 24 -2.02 -10.19 -5.72
CA PRO A 24 -2.61 -8.91 -5.37
C PRO A 24 -2.79 -8.03 -6.63
N LYS A 25 -4.03 -7.63 -6.89
CA LYS A 25 -4.41 -6.83 -8.06
C LYS A 25 -4.03 -5.37 -7.84
N GLN A 26 -3.68 -4.63 -8.88
CA GLN A 26 -3.52 -3.18 -8.75
C GLN A 26 -4.90 -2.53 -8.66
N VAL A 27 -5.04 -1.53 -7.79
CA VAL A 27 -6.26 -0.72 -7.67
C VAL A 27 -6.02 0.59 -8.39
N ASN A 28 -6.97 1.03 -9.22
CA ASN A 28 -6.94 2.36 -9.85
C ASN A 28 -8.37 2.85 -9.96
N GLU A 29 -8.84 3.49 -8.91
CA GLU A 29 -10.23 3.90 -8.76
C GLU A 29 -10.35 5.40 -8.59
N GLN A 30 -11.40 5.96 -9.17
CA GLN A 30 -11.75 7.35 -8.98
C GLN A 30 -12.65 7.48 -7.76
N LEU A 31 -12.16 8.14 -6.71
CA LEU A 31 -12.95 8.44 -5.51
C LEU A 31 -13.87 9.64 -5.75
N ARG A 32 -13.42 10.58 -6.57
CA ARG A 32 -14.11 11.82 -6.93
C ARG A 32 -13.55 12.38 -8.24
N ASP A 33 -14.26 13.30 -8.88
CA ASP A 33 -13.79 13.98 -10.09
C ASP A 33 -12.36 14.55 -9.95
N ASP A 34 -12.05 15.13 -8.78
CA ASP A 34 -10.74 15.69 -8.44
C ASP A 34 -9.82 14.75 -7.65
N LEU A 35 -10.23 13.51 -7.36
CA LEU A 35 -9.50 12.57 -6.49
C LEU A 35 -9.53 11.13 -7.02
N SER A 36 -8.34 10.58 -7.28
CA SER A 36 -8.17 9.16 -7.63
C SER A 36 -7.23 8.48 -6.66
N ILE A 37 -7.44 7.18 -6.41
CA ILE A 37 -6.57 6.32 -5.62
C ILE A 37 -5.96 5.24 -6.51
N ARG A 38 -4.65 5.02 -6.36
CA ARG A 38 -3.89 3.98 -7.04
C ARG A 38 -3.10 3.17 -6.04
N ILE A 39 -3.31 1.86 -6.03
CA ILE A 39 -2.53 0.94 -5.20
C ILE A 39 -1.70 0.08 -6.14
N ARG A 40 -0.38 0.13 -5.98
CA ARG A 40 0.59 -0.64 -6.76
C ARG A 40 1.46 -1.48 -5.84
N LEU A 41 1.86 -2.63 -6.35
CA LEU A 41 2.88 -3.46 -5.71
C LEU A 41 4.24 -3.06 -6.26
N ILE A 42 5.15 -2.80 -5.34
CA ILE A 42 6.55 -2.58 -5.65
C ILE A 42 7.26 -3.80 -5.08
N GLU A 43 7.86 -4.60 -5.96
CA GLU A 43 8.79 -5.63 -5.52
C GLU A 43 9.96 -4.91 -4.84
N ASN A 44 10.00 -4.98 -3.51
CA ASN A 44 11.16 -4.53 -2.79
C ASN A 44 12.21 -5.61 -3.07
N MET A 45 13.08 -5.32 -4.02
CA MET A 45 14.28 -6.11 -4.22
C MET A 45 15.19 -5.82 -3.04
N SER A 46 14.81 -6.28 -1.84
CA SER A 46 15.71 -6.40 -0.71
C SER A 46 16.92 -7.13 -1.25
N THR A 47 18.04 -6.39 -1.35
CA THR A 47 19.34 -6.90 -1.77
C THR A 47 19.53 -8.27 -1.14
N PRO A 48 19.97 -9.29 -1.89
CA PRO A 48 20.17 -10.61 -1.32
C PRO A 48 21.05 -10.46 -0.10
N ARG A 49 20.46 -10.60 1.10
CA ARG A 49 21.18 -10.75 2.35
C ARG A 49 21.71 -12.18 2.40
N ASP A 50 22.39 -12.57 1.33
CA ASP A 50 23.38 -13.64 1.35
C ASP A 50 24.68 -12.97 1.82
N ASN A 51 24.70 -12.54 3.09
CA ASN A 51 25.97 -12.36 3.77
C ASN A 51 26.41 -13.75 4.18
N MET A 52 26.99 -14.42 3.18
CA MET A 52 27.68 -15.67 3.26
C MET A 52 28.70 -15.61 4.39
N SER A 53 28.42 -16.32 5.48
CA SER A 53 29.42 -16.80 6.43
C SER A 53 28.97 -18.16 6.89
N VAL A 54 29.00 -19.11 5.95
CA VAL A 54 29.09 -20.52 6.26
C VAL A 54 30.53 -20.75 6.71
N ASP A 55 30.78 -20.58 8.01
CA ASP A 55 31.89 -21.28 8.63
C ASP A 55 31.49 -22.75 8.66
N MET A 56 32.21 -23.55 7.86
CA MET A 56 31.96 -24.98 7.75
C MET A 56 32.37 -25.66 9.05
N ASN A 57 31.40 -26.22 9.77
CA ASN A 57 31.67 -27.35 10.66
C ASN A 57 30.71 -28.51 10.33
N GLU A 58 31.32 -29.60 9.86
CA GLU A 58 30.70 -30.79 9.30
C GLU A 58 30.19 -31.74 10.39
N GLU A 59 29.20 -31.32 11.20
CA GLU A 59 28.60 -32.27 12.14
C GLU A 59 27.22 -31.83 12.63
N SER A 60 26.22 -31.74 11.75
CA SER A 60 24.80 -31.70 12.16
C SER A 60 23.87 -32.10 11.02
N ARG A 61 23.85 -33.40 10.76
CA ARG A 61 22.92 -34.08 9.86
C ARG A 61 21.53 -34.22 10.50
N HIS A 62 20.88 -33.15 10.97
CA HIS A 62 19.55 -33.27 11.59
C HIS A 62 18.61 -32.09 11.26
N LYS A 63 17.69 -32.36 10.31
CA LYS A 63 16.33 -31.79 10.17
C LYS A 63 16.20 -30.26 10.18
N GLN A 64 16.51 -29.62 9.05
CA GLN A 64 15.87 -28.35 8.69
C GLN A 64 14.79 -28.61 7.63
N THR A 65 13.63 -29.10 8.08
CA THR A 65 12.36 -28.77 7.42
C THR A 65 11.99 -27.35 7.87
N HIS A 66 12.69 -26.34 7.35
CA HIS A 66 12.29 -24.96 7.55
C HIS A 66 11.48 -24.59 6.30
N TRP A 67 10.15 -24.67 6.40
CA TRP A 67 9.28 -24.06 5.39
C TRP A 67 9.79 -22.64 5.17
N SER A 68 10.37 -22.40 3.98
CA SER A 68 10.68 -21.06 3.52
C SER A 68 9.34 -20.38 3.32
N GLN A 69 8.86 -19.74 4.38
CA GLN A 69 7.87 -18.70 4.32
C GLN A 69 8.42 -17.73 3.29
N LYS A 70 7.92 -17.81 2.06
CA LYS A 70 8.24 -16.89 0.99
C LYS A 70 7.62 -15.58 1.44
N SER A 71 8.33 -14.86 2.31
CA SER A 71 8.08 -13.47 2.64
C SER A 71 8.23 -12.76 1.32
N ASN A 72 7.12 -12.66 0.61
CA ASN A 72 7.07 -12.02 -0.67
C ASN A 72 7.30 -10.54 -0.30
N ASP A 73 8.54 -10.09 -0.46
CA ASP A 73 9.04 -8.77 -0.06
C ASP A 73 8.50 -7.75 -1.07
N TYR A 74 7.18 -7.65 -1.15
CA TYR A 74 6.50 -6.63 -1.91
C TYR A 74 6.03 -5.56 -0.94
N SER A 75 6.49 -4.34 -1.14
CA SER A 75 5.90 -3.18 -0.49
C SER A 75 4.67 -2.78 -1.30
N VAL A 76 3.55 -2.57 -0.62
CA VAL A 76 2.35 -2.07 -1.27
C VAL A 76 2.39 -0.55 -1.15
N HIS A 77 2.45 0.15 -2.29
CA HIS A 77 2.39 1.62 -2.31
C HIS A 77 0.98 2.06 -2.70
N CYS A 78 0.40 2.90 -1.86
CA CYS A 78 -0.82 3.61 -2.16
C CYS A 78 -0.48 5.05 -2.55
N ARG A 79 -1.07 5.50 -3.65
CA ARG A 79 -0.91 6.83 -4.22
C ARG A 79 -2.26 7.48 -4.42
N TYR A 80 -2.43 8.69 -3.92
CA TYR A 80 -3.57 9.54 -4.21
C TYR A 80 -3.17 10.62 -5.22
N GLU A 81 -4.02 10.83 -6.21
CA GLU A 81 -3.85 11.83 -7.25
C GLU A 81 -4.96 12.87 -7.08
N THR A 82 -4.59 14.14 -6.90
CA THR A 82 -5.54 15.23 -6.68
C THR A 82 -5.33 16.36 -7.67
N VAL A 83 -6.35 16.76 -8.40
CA VAL A 83 -6.27 17.90 -9.32
C VAL A 83 -6.70 19.17 -8.59
N HIS A 84 -5.74 19.99 -8.16
CA HIS A 84 -6.05 21.21 -7.41
C HIS A 84 -4.97 22.28 -7.52
N THR A 85 -5.26 23.48 -7.05
CA THR A 85 -4.30 24.60 -6.99
C THR A 85 -3.51 24.63 -5.69
N HIS A 86 -3.95 23.90 -4.65
CA HIS A 86 -3.33 23.89 -3.33
C HIS A 86 -2.84 22.48 -2.97
N ALA A 87 -1.55 22.36 -2.68
CA ALA A 87 -0.86 21.14 -2.30
C ALA A 87 -0.27 21.27 -0.89
N PRO A 88 -1.04 20.98 0.16
CA PRO A 88 -0.46 20.82 1.48
C PRO A 88 0.54 19.66 1.49
N GLN A 89 1.44 19.63 2.48
CA GLN A 89 2.48 18.60 2.57
C GLN A 89 1.91 17.20 2.78
N THR A 90 0.71 17.10 3.37
CA THR A 90 0.02 15.83 3.56
C THR A 90 -1.41 15.88 3.04
N LEU A 91 -1.90 14.73 2.57
CA LEU A 91 -3.26 14.60 2.07
C LEU A 91 -4.31 14.95 3.13
N ARG A 92 -4.03 14.64 4.41
CA ARG A 92 -4.93 14.88 5.54
C ARG A 92 -4.99 16.36 5.96
N ASP A 93 -3.93 17.14 5.74
CA ASP A 93 -3.90 18.58 6.01
C ASP A 93 -4.77 19.39 5.03
N ARG A 94 -5.19 18.78 3.91
CA ARG A 94 -6.07 19.39 2.91
C ARG A 94 -7.47 19.73 3.44
N GLY A 95 -7.91 19.09 4.52
CA GLY A 95 -9.15 19.42 5.21
C GLY A 95 -10.02 18.20 5.52
N SER A 96 -11.03 18.42 6.38
CA SER A 96 -11.84 17.37 7.00
C SER A 96 -12.55 16.44 6.00
N PHE A 97 -12.88 16.95 4.82
CA PHE A 97 -13.48 16.13 3.76
C PHE A 97 -12.51 15.06 3.24
N MET A 98 -11.25 15.46 3.00
CA MET A 98 -10.20 14.55 2.56
C MET A 98 -9.90 13.52 3.65
N THR A 99 -9.80 13.98 4.89
CA THR A 99 -9.59 13.11 6.06
C THR A 99 -10.69 12.06 6.15
N THR A 100 -11.96 12.40 5.89
CA THR A 100 -13.08 11.45 5.96
C THR A 100 -12.98 10.35 4.89
N ILE A 101 -12.65 10.72 3.65
CA ILE A 101 -12.49 9.75 2.56
C ILE A 101 -11.32 8.82 2.87
N VAL A 102 -10.17 9.40 3.25
CA VAL A 102 -8.96 8.65 3.59
C VAL A 102 -9.23 7.71 4.76
N ASP A 103 -9.89 8.18 5.82
CA ASP A 103 -10.25 7.36 6.99
C ASP A 103 -11.17 6.18 6.65
N ALA A 104 -12.13 6.37 5.73
CA ALA A 104 -12.99 5.30 5.26
C ALA A 104 -12.20 4.23 4.48
N ILE A 105 -11.24 4.65 3.65
CA ILE A 105 -10.33 3.75 2.92
C ILE A 105 -9.38 3.04 3.88
N ASP A 106 -8.78 3.79 4.81
CA ASP A 106 -7.88 3.28 5.86
C ASP A 106 -8.57 2.19 6.69
N SER A 107 -9.81 2.43 7.12
CA SER A 107 -10.62 1.46 7.85
C SER A 107 -10.87 0.19 7.04
N ARG A 108 -11.09 0.31 5.73
CA ARG A 108 -11.30 -0.84 4.86
C ARG A 108 -10.02 -1.65 4.66
N LEU A 109 -8.88 -0.98 4.48
CA LEU A 109 -7.56 -1.62 4.39
C LEU A 109 -7.21 -2.36 5.70
N GLN A 110 -7.45 -1.72 6.85
CA GLN A 110 -7.24 -2.32 8.16
C GLN A 110 -8.09 -3.58 8.37
N SER A 111 -9.33 -3.60 7.85
CA SER A 111 -10.19 -4.78 7.90
C SER A 111 -9.60 -5.99 7.17
N TRP A 112 -8.66 -5.79 6.25
CA TRP A 112 -7.93 -6.84 5.54
C TRP A 112 -6.54 -7.13 6.15
N GLY A 113 -6.20 -6.52 7.29
CA GLY A 113 -4.90 -6.67 7.93
C GLY A 113 -3.80 -5.85 7.25
N ILE A 114 -4.17 -4.74 6.61
CA ILE A 114 -3.22 -3.82 5.97
C ILE A 114 -3.19 -2.54 6.80
N ASP A 115 -2.02 -2.18 7.30
CA ASP A 115 -1.81 -0.98 8.08
C ASP A 115 -1.47 0.19 7.13
N PRO A 116 -2.36 1.20 7.04
CA PRO A 116 -2.09 2.39 6.25
C PRO A 116 -1.13 3.33 6.98
N PRO A 117 -0.35 4.13 6.25
CA PRO A 117 0.56 5.09 6.85
C PRO A 117 -0.21 6.19 7.56
N GLU A 118 0.35 6.73 8.64
CA GLU A 118 -0.26 7.83 9.40
C GLU A 118 -0.60 9.05 8.52
N ALA A 119 0.20 9.29 7.48
CA ALA A 119 -0.07 10.31 6.48
C ALA A 119 0.51 9.96 5.10
N TYR A 120 -0.27 10.27 4.07
CA TYR A 120 0.19 10.28 2.68
C TYR A 120 0.89 11.61 2.39
N THR A 121 2.19 11.54 2.14
CA THR A 121 3.03 12.73 1.91
C THR A 121 3.00 13.10 0.44
N HIS A 122 2.93 14.40 0.15
CA HIS A 122 3.08 14.92 -1.20
C HIS A 122 4.47 14.57 -1.76
N THR A 123 4.53 13.89 -2.91
CA THR A 123 5.79 13.49 -3.54
C THR A 123 6.08 14.27 -4.81
N HIS A 124 5.07 14.46 -5.67
CA HIS A 124 5.25 15.10 -6.97
C HIS A 124 4.00 15.88 -7.37
N THR A 125 4.17 16.91 -8.19
CA THR A 125 3.05 17.57 -8.89
C THR A 125 3.29 17.51 -10.39
N VAL A 126 2.40 16.87 -11.14
CA VAL A 126 2.50 16.74 -12.60
C VAL A 126 1.24 17.36 -13.21
N ASP A 127 1.41 18.37 -14.06
CA ASP A 127 0.31 19.01 -14.81
C ASP A 127 -0.86 19.50 -13.91
N GLY A 128 -0.53 20.08 -12.74
CA GLY A 128 -1.55 20.49 -11.75
C GLY A 128 -2.19 19.34 -10.97
N THR A 129 -1.73 18.10 -11.16
CA THR A 129 -2.11 16.93 -10.38
C THR A 129 -1.06 16.66 -9.31
N HIS A 130 -1.45 16.79 -8.05
CA HIS A 130 -0.61 16.50 -6.90
C HIS A 130 -0.68 15.00 -6.56
N TRP A 131 0.47 14.38 -6.42
CA TRP A 131 0.63 12.97 -6.07
C TRP A 131 1.03 12.89 -4.60
N TYR A 132 0.28 12.10 -3.85
CA TYR A 132 0.55 11.81 -2.45
C TYR A 132 0.77 10.33 -2.32
N GLU A 133 1.90 9.90 -1.79
CA GLU A 133 2.26 8.50 -1.68
C GLU A 133 2.40 8.08 -0.22
N GLY A 134 2.14 6.80 0.01
CA GLY A 134 2.23 6.19 1.33
C GLY A 134 2.36 4.68 1.22
N GLN A 135 3.24 4.12 2.05
CA GLN A 135 3.52 2.70 2.10
C GLN A 135 2.50 2.00 3.01
N LEU A 136 1.85 0.97 2.49
CA LEU A 136 0.92 0.12 3.21
C LEU A 136 1.68 -1.10 3.73
N GLU A 137 1.72 -1.25 5.05
CA GLU A 137 2.41 -2.37 5.70
C GLU A 137 1.44 -3.54 5.93
N PRO A 138 1.88 -4.80 5.80
CA PRO A 138 1.14 -5.92 6.35
C PRO A 138 1.14 -5.84 7.89
N ARG A 139 -0.02 -6.07 8.50
CA ARG A 139 -0.15 -6.24 9.96
C ARG A 139 0.21 -7.66 10.41
#